data_AF-A0A1F3ZVR9-F1
#
_entry.id   AF-A0A1F3ZVR9-F1
#
_cell.length_a   1.000
_cell.length_b   1.000
_cell.length_c   1.000
_cell.angle_alpha   90.00
_cell.angle_beta   90.00
_cell.angle_gamma   90.00
#
_symmetry.space_group_name_H-M   'P 1'
#
loop_
_entity.id
_entity.type
_entity.pdbx_description
1 polymer ?
#
loop_
_entity_poly.entity_id
_entity_poly.type
_entity_poly.pdbx_seq_one_letter_code
_entity_poly.pdbx_strand_id
1 'polypeptide(L)'
;MGLVLAIWSTVAVAADPLTLILLRLLRDQIITAAAQAAYESAQQAPQPPAGPIVFPPHPYDLDEQKLRTLIDEGFVHLTAAQRDEVFTSVKRILADPKNSALRFQIIEELALKASAVRQAHENLNNLSDSRKRSIVSEAREAYEALPAEERQQMIAVLHSGVVPIPRDLTEMMLVEFRGVPAPPPPTPDPVVTR
;
A
#
# COMPACT_ATOMS: atom_id res chain seq x y z
N MET A 1 31.62 8.41 44.61
CA MET A 1 30.74 7.26 44.86
C MET A 1 29.30 7.74 44.66
N GLY A 2 28.53 7.47 43.61
CA GLY A 2 28.67 6.79 42.33
C GLY A 2 27.38 7.14 41.54
N LEU A 3 27.51 7.69 40.33
CA LEU A 3 27.01 7.15 39.05
C LEU A 3 25.99 6.00 39.17
N VAL A 4 24.77 6.18 38.64
CA VAL A 4 24.21 5.48 37.45
C VAL A 4 22.89 6.18 37.06
N LEU A 5 22.93 6.93 35.96
CA LEU A 5 21.75 7.13 35.11
C LEU A 5 21.50 5.83 34.33
N ALA A 6 20.28 5.32 34.37
CA ALA A 6 19.70 4.49 33.30
C ALA A 6 18.58 5.36 32.71
N ILE A 7 18.66 6.02 31.55
CA ILE A 7 19.13 5.62 30.22
C ILE A 7 18.39 4.38 29.67
N TRP A 8 17.27 4.68 28.99
CA TRP A 8 16.76 4.08 27.74
C TRP A 8 15.90 2.81 27.95
N SER A 9 14.73 2.65 27.30
CA SER A 9 14.43 2.93 25.90
C SER A 9 12.97 3.33 25.72
N THR A 10 12.71 4.59 25.36
CA THR A 10 11.54 4.89 24.55
C THR A 10 11.79 4.27 23.19
N VAL A 11 11.07 3.19 22.89
CA VAL A 11 10.95 2.67 21.54
C VAL A 11 10.29 3.78 20.73
N ALA A 12 11.12 4.60 20.08
CA ALA A 12 10.69 5.33 18.91
C ALA A 12 10.32 4.27 17.88
N VAL A 13 9.05 3.87 17.86
CA VAL A 13 8.46 3.26 16.67
C VAL A 13 8.52 4.37 15.64
N ALA A 14 9.61 4.39 14.87
CA ALA A 14 9.69 5.13 13.63
C ALA A 14 8.63 4.50 12.72
N ALA A 15 7.38 4.92 12.90
CA ALA A 15 6.38 4.84 11.87
C ALA A 15 6.96 5.72 10.76
N ASP A 16 7.60 5.03 9.82
CA ASP A 16 8.26 5.59 8.65
C ASP A 16 7.33 6.66 8.03
N PRO A 17 7.81 7.91 7.81
CA PRO A 17 6.99 8.99 7.27
C PRO A 17 6.36 8.59 5.94
N LEU A 18 7.00 7.72 5.15
CA LEU A 18 6.42 7.15 3.94
C LEU A 18 5.25 6.22 4.24
N THR A 19 5.34 5.44 5.32
CA THR A 19 4.22 4.63 5.83
C THR A 19 3.09 5.52 6.33
N LEU A 20 3.38 6.66 6.97
CA LEU A 20 2.37 7.64 7.37
C LEU A 20 1.74 8.38 6.18
N ILE A 21 2.49 8.64 5.11
CA ILE A 21 2.00 9.24 3.86
C ILE A 21 1.17 8.23 3.08
N LEU A 22 1.61 6.98 2.97
CA LEU A 22 0.83 5.90 2.36
C LEU A 22 -0.42 5.62 3.17
N LEU A 23 -0.35 5.59 4.50
CA LEU A 23 -1.53 5.49 5.36
C LEU A 23 -2.42 6.72 5.23
N ARG A 24 -1.88 7.93 5.07
CA ARG A 24 -2.69 9.13 4.82
C ARG A 24 -3.34 9.11 3.45
N LEU A 25 -2.65 8.71 2.40
CA LEU A 25 -3.19 8.59 1.04
C LEU A 25 -4.19 7.46 0.95
N LEU A 26 -3.93 6.32 1.60
CA LEU A 26 -4.87 5.20 1.67
C LEU A 26 -6.08 5.58 2.52
N ARG A 27 -5.88 6.27 3.65
CA ARG A 27 -6.96 6.78 4.49
C ARG A 27 -7.74 7.88 3.80
N ASP A 28 -7.11 8.82 3.10
CA ASP A 28 -7.79 9.85 2.33
C ASP A 28 -8.50 9.22 1.12
N GLN A 29 -7.95 8.21 0.45
CA GLN A 29 -8.69 7.48 -0.58
C GLN A 29 -9.85 6.68 -0.01
N ILE A 30 -9.73 6.08 1.18
CA ILE A 30 -10.84 5.38 1.84
C ILE A 30 -11.88 6.38 2.37
N ILE A 31 -11.47 7.51 2.93
CA ILE A 31 -12.39 8.54 3.44
C ILE A 31 -13.05 9.26 2.28
N THR A 32 -12.33 9.61 1.22
CA THR A 32 -12.91 10.21 0.02
C THR A 32 -13.78 9.18 -0.69
N ALA A 33 -13.37 7.94 -0.90
CA ALA A 33 -14.24 6.91 -1.50
C ALA A 33 -15.44 6.55 -0.60
N ALA A 34 -15.28 6.50 0.72
CA ALA A 34 -16.38 6.22 1.64
C ALA A 34 -17.28 7.44 1.87
N ALA A 35 -16.76 8.67 1.81
CA ALA A 35 -17.55 9.89 1.90
C ALA A 35 -18.24 10.20 0.57
N GLN A 36 -17.61 9.93 -0.58
CA GLN A 36 -18.28 10.01 -1.89
C GLN A 36 -19.31 8.89 -2.02
N ALA A 37 -18.99 7.66 -1.58
CA ALA A 37 -19.98 6.58 -1.50
C ALA A 37 -21.09 6.88 -0.49
N ALA A 38 -20.83 7.52 0.65
CA ALA A 38 -21.83 7.92 1.64
C ALA A 38 -22.67 9.14 1.20
N TYR A 39 -22.08 10.07 0.44
CA TYR A 39 -22.75 11.26 -0.08
C TYR A 39 -23.59 10.93 -1.32
N GLU A 40 -23.10 10.04 -2.20
CA GLU A 40 -23.90 9.46 -3.30
C GLU A 40 -25.00 8.53 -2.77
N SER A 41 -24.74 7.71 -1.74
CA SER A 41 -25.78 6.87 -1.13
C SER A 41 -26.78 7.63 -0.25
N ALA A 42 -26.49 8.87 0.15
CA ALA A 42 -27.44 9.73 0.86
C ALA A 42 -28.34 10.56 -0.09
N GLN A 43 -27.98 10.73 -1.37
CA GLN A 43 -28.75 11.54 -2.33
C GLN A 43 -29.60 10.72 -3.32
N GLN A 44 -29.44 9.40 -3.40
CA GLN A 44 -30.24 8.54 -4.29
C GLN A 44 -31.09 7.53 -3.52
N ALA A 45 -32.39 7.83 -3.44
CA ALA A 45 -33.42 6.81 -3.25
C ALA A 45 -33.42 5.80 -4.43
N PRO A 46 -34.24 4.74 -4.32
CA PRO A 46 -33.90 3.40 -3.86
C PRO A 46 -32.92 2.65 -4.79
N GLN A 47 -32.09 1.81 -4.16
CA GLN A 47 -31.09 0.92 -4.73
C GLN A 47 -31.54 0.19 -6.03
N PRO A 48 -30.78 0.30 -7.14
CA PRO A 48 -30.60 -0.85 -8.03
C PRO A 48 -29.65 -1.84 -7.33
N PRO A 49 -29.92 -3.17 -7.38
CA PRO A 49 -29.12 -4.14 -6.66
C PRO A 49 -27.67 -4.02 -7.09
N ALA A 50 -26.78 -3.87 -6.11
CA ALA A 50 -25.36 -4.13 -6.31
C ALA A 50 -25.26 -5.47 -7.04
N GLY A 51 -24.64 -5.46 -8.23
CA GLY A 51 -24.31 -6.70 -8.93
C GLY A 51 -23.61 -7.64 -7.94
N PRO A 52 -23.85 -8.96 -8.03
CA PRO A 52 -23.44 -9.87 -6.97
C PRO A 52 -21.94 -9.74 -6.76
N ILE A 53 -21.55 -9.22 -5.59
CA ILE A 53 -20.23 -9.53 -5.05
C ILE A 53 -20.27 -11.04 -4.92
N VAL A 54 -19.63 -11.74 -5.86
CA VAL A 54 -19.54 -13.20 -5.82
C VAL A 54 -18.57 -13.52 -4.69
N PHE A 55 -19.10 -13.50 -3.47
CA PHE A 55 -18.50 -14.16 -2.34
C PHE A 55 -18.56 -15.66 -2.63
N PRO A 56 -17.42 -16.36 -2.73
CA PRO A 56 -17.47 -17.82 -2.75
C PRO A 56 -18.10 -18.29 -1.42
N PRO A 57 -18.96 -19.33 -1.46
CA PRO A 57 -19.72 -19.77 -0.30
C PRO A 57 -18.82 -20.25 0.83
N HIS A 58 -19.21 -19.94 2.07
CA HIS A 58 -18.70 -20.56 3.30
C HIS A 58 -18.88 -22.10 3.28
N PRO A 59 -18.05 -22.87 3.99
CA PRO A 59 -16.86 -22.47 4.74
C PRO A 59 -15.64 -22.49 3.83
N TYR A 60 -14.74 -21.52 3.99
CA TYR A 60 -13.41 -21.61 3.39
C TYR A 60 -12.63 -22.72 4.09
N ASP A 61 -12.89 -23.96 3.69
CA ASP A 61 -11.88 -25.01 3.73
C ASP A 61 -10.90 -24.66 2.60
N LEU A 62 -10.08 -23.66 2.92
CA LEU A 62 -9.10 -23.11 2.03
C LEU A 62 -7.94 -24.10 2.03
N ASP A 63 -8.07 -25.09 1.16
CA ASP A 63 -6.97 -25.99 0.86
C ASP A 63 -5.77 -25.17 0.36
N GLU A 64 -4.60 -25.79 0.47
CA GLU A 64 -3.34 -25.15 0.14
C GLU A 64 -3.32 -24.57 -1.29
N GLN A 65 -4.01 -25.23 -2.21
CA GLN A 65 -4.10 -24.83 -3.61
C GLN A 65 -4.95 -23.56 -3.79
N LYS A 66 -6.11 -23.48 -3.15
CA LYS A 66 -6.95 -22.27 -3.16
C LYS A 66 -6.22 -21.08 -2.55
N LEU A 67 -5.44 -21.30 -1.49
CA LEU A 67 -4.68 -20.22 -0.85
C LEU A 67 -3.62 -19.70 -1.81
N ARG A 68 -2.97 -20.61 -2.53
CA ARG A 68 -2.00 -20.27 -3.55
C ARG A 68 -2.64 -19.47 -4.68
N THR A 69 -3.76 -19.94 -5.22
CA THR A 69 -4.53 -19.22 -6.26
C THR A 69 -4.93 -17.83 -5.80
N LEU A 70 -5.43 -17.68 -4.57
CA LEU A 70 -5.82 -16.38 -4.02
C LEU A 70 -4.65 -15.40 -4.01
N ILE A 71 -3.45 -15.85 -3.65
CA ILE A 71 -2.25 -15.01 -3.62
C ILE A 71 -1.77 -14.71 -5.04
N ASP A 72 -1.76 -15.71 -5.91
CA ASP A 72 -1.32 -15.56 -7.31
C ASP A 72 -2.23 -14.60 -8.09
N GLU A 73 -3.54 -14.65 -7.88
CA GLU A 73 -4.51 -13.76 -8.52
C GLU A 73 -4.64 -12.40 -7.83
N GLY A 74 -4.49 -12.34 -6.51
CA GLY A 74 -4.62 -11.11 -5.74
C GLY A 74 -3.43 -10.18 -5.89
N PHE A 75 -2.23 -10.74 -5.98
CA PHE A 75 -0.96 -10.00 -5.92
C PHE A 75 -0.18 -10.13 -7.23
N VAL A 76 -0.86 -9.91 -8.36
CA VAL A 76 -0.28 -10.01 -9.72
C VAL A 76 0.95 -9.12 -9.95
N HIS A 77 1.06 -8.02 -9.20
CA HIS A 77 2.19 -7.08 -9.28
C HIS A 77 3.48 -7.64 -8.65
N LEU A 78 3.36 -8.62 -7.75
CA LEU A 78 4.52 -9.26 -7.13
C LEU A 78 5.18 -10.26 -8.08
N THR A 79 6.47 -10.53 -7.86
CA THR A 79 7.18 -11.64 -8.53
C THR A 79 6.72 -13.00 -7.97
N ALA A 80 6.99 -14.08 -8.71
CA ALA A 80 6.68 -15.43 -8.25
C ALA A 80 7.35 -15.75 -6.89
N ALA A 81 8.62 -15.36 -6.72
CA ALA A 81 9.35 -15.54 -5.46
C ALA A 81 8.71 -14.75 -4.29
N GLN A 82 8.29 -13.50 -4.51
CA GLN A 82 7.60 -12.71 -3.49
C GLN A 82 6.24 -13.33 -3.13
N ARG A 83 5.49 -13.88 -4.10
CA ARG A 83 4.24 -14.58 -3.82
C ARG A 83 4.46 -15.88 -3.04
N ASP A 84 5.55 -16.60 -3.32
CA ASP A 84 5.99 -17.76 -2.53
C ASP A 84 6.29 -17.38 -1.07
N GLU A 85 6.95 -16.24 -0.85
CA GLU A 85 7.23 -15.71 0.49
C GLU A 85 5.94 -15.35 1.24
N VAL A 86 5.01 -14.65 0.58
CA VAL A 86 3.69 -14.31 1.15
C VAL A 86 2.93 -15.58 1.52
N PHE A 87 2.88 -16.56 0.61
CA PHE A 87 2.24 -17.84 0.85
C PHE A 87 2.84 -18.58 2.04
N THR A 88 4.17 -18.66 2.11
CA THR A 88 4.88 -19.29 3.23
C THR A 88 4.59 -18.57 4.55
N SER A 89 4.54 -17.24 4.54
CA SER A 89 4.23 -16.43 5.71
C SER A 89 2.80 -16.66 6.21
N VAL A 90 1.82 -16.63 5.30
CA VAL A 90 0.41 -16.91 5.63
C VAL A 90 0.25 -18.32 6.18
N LYS A 91 0.85 -19.32 5.53
CA LYS A 91 0.82 -20.72 5.99
C LYS A 91 1.37 -20.85 7.41
N ARG A 92 2.45 -20.14 7.74
CA ARG A 92 3.02 -20.10 9.10
C ARG A 92 2.04 -19.48 10.11
N ILE A 93 1.40 -18.36 9.76
CA ILE A 93 0.42 -17.68 10.61
C ILE A 93 -0.78 -18.60 10.89
N LEU A 94 -1.29 -19.30 9.87
CA LEU A 94 -2.43 -20.20 9.99
C LEU A 94 -2.07 -21.47 10.78
N ALA A 95 -0.84 -21.97 10.66
CA ALA A 95 -0.36 -23.12 11.40
C ALA A 95 -0.19 -22.86 12.90
N ASP A 96 -0.02 -21.60 13.33
CA ASP A 96 0.14 -21.26 14.75
C ASP A 96 -1.14 -21.61 15.55
N PRO A 97 -1.05 -22.45 16.60
CA PRO A 97 -2.19 -22.78 17.46
C PRO A 97 -2.84 -21.56 18.12
N LYS A 98 -2.09 -20.49 18.38
CA LYS A 98 -2.61 -19.25 18.96
C LYS A 98 -3.64 -18.57 18.07
N ASN A 99 -3.53 -18.78 16.76
CA ASN A 99 -4.43 -18.21 15.77
C ASN A 99 -5.59 -19.14 15.43
N SER A 100 -5.69 -20.32 16.06
CA SER A 100 -6.70 -21.34 15.72
C SER A 100 -8.13 -20.81 15.70
N ALA A 101 -8.51 -19.99 16.69
CA ALA A 101 -9.83 -19.35 16.77
C ALA A 101 -10.05 -18.26 15.69
N LEU A 102 -8.96 -17.68 15.16
CA LEU A 102 -8.99 -16.57 14.19
C LEU A 102 -8.71 -17.02 12.76
N ARG A 103 -8.42 -18.31 12.51
CA ARG A 103 -8.01 -18.80 11.18
C ARG A 103 -8.97 -18.37 10.07
N PHE A 104 -10.28 -18.53 10.30
CA PHE A 104 -11.30 -18.13 9.33
C PHE A 104 -11.29 -16.64 9.06
N GLN A 105 -11.17 -15.82 10.10
CA GLN A 105 -11.10 -14.36 9.97
C GLN A 105 -9.85 -13.92 9.22
N ILE A 106 -8.68 -14.52 9.53
CA ILE A 106 -7.41 -14.21 8.83
C ILE A 106 -7.53 -14.52 7.33
N ILE A 107 -8.15 -15.65 7.01
CA ILE A 107 -8.41 -16.09 5.64
C ILE A 107 -9.36 -15.12 4.92
N GLU A 108 -10.47 -14.75 5.56
CA GLU A 108 -11.46 -13.83 5.00
C GLU A 108 -10.83 -12.44 4.73
N GLU A 109 -10.10 -11.92 5.71
CA GLU A 109 -9.35 -10.66 5.58
C GLU A 109 -8.31 -10.72 4.45
N LEU A 110 -7.59 -11.83 4.32
CA LEU A 110 -6.66 -12.03 3.21
C LEU A 110 -7.39 -12.00 1.87
N ALA A 111 -8.53 -12.68 1.76
CA ALA A 111 -9.31 -12.74 0.54
C ALA A 111 -9.87 -11.37 0.13
N LEU A 112 -10.39 -10.62 1.11
CA LEU A 112 -10.87 -9.25 0.89
C LEU A 112 -9.73 -8.34 0.40
N LYS A 113 -8.56 -8.40 1.04
CA LYS A 113 -7.40 -7.59 0.65
C LYS A 113 -6.85 -7.98 -0.71
N ALA A 114 -6.71 -9.28 -0.99
CA ALA A 114 -6.28 -9.80 -2.28
C ALA A 114 -7.19 -9.32 -3.42
N SER A 115 -8.52 -9.39 -3.21
CA SER A 115 -9.51 -8.91 -4.18
C SER A 115 -9.39 -7.39 -4.41
N ALA A 116 -9.31 -6.61 -3.34
CA ALA A 116 -9.16 -5.16 -3.43
C ALA A 116 -7.88 -4.73 -4.17
N VAL A 117 -6.76 -5.41 -3.90
CA VAL A 117 -5.47 -5.17 -4.57
C VAL A 117 -5.56 -5.47 -6.06
N ARG A 118 -6.14 -6.62 -6.42
CA ARG A 118 -6.36 -6.99 -7.83
C ARG A 118 -7.22 -5.95 -8.54
N GLN A 119 -8.35 -5.57 -7.94
CA GLN A 119 -9.28 -4.61 -8.54
C GLN A 119 -8.62 -3.23 -8.71
N ALA A 120 -7.87 -2.76 -7.72
CA ALA A 120 -7.11 -1.52 -7.83
C ALA A 120 -6.08 -1.58 -8.97
N HIS A 121 -5.33 -2.68 -9.07
CA HIS A 121 -4.36 -2.87 -10.14
C HIS A 121 -5.01 -2.92 -11.52
N GLU A 122 -6.11 -3.66 -11.69
CA GLU A 122 -6.88 -3.71 -12.93
C GLU A 122 -7.45 -2.34 -13.32
N ASN A 123 -8.01 -1.60 -12.36
CA ASN A 123 -8.52 -0.25 -12.58
C ASN A 123 -7.43 0.70 -13.07
N LEU A 124 -6.25 0.68 -12.43
CA LEU A 124 -5.09 1.48 -12.84
C LEU A 124 -4.59 1.08 -14.23
N ASN A 125 -4.58 -0.22 -14.54
CA ASN A 125 -4.14 -0.73 -15.83
C ASN A 125 -5.08 -0.30 -16.98
N ASN A 126 -6.39 -0.25 -16.69
CA ASN A 126 -7.44 0.12 -17.63
C ASN A 126 -7.64 1.64 -17.81
N LEU A 127 -6.89 2.48 -17.10
CA LEU A 127 -6.94 3.92 -17.29
C LEU A 127 -6.51 4.30 -18.72
N SER A 128 -7.13 5.35 -19.27
CA SER A 128 -6.69 5.94 -20.53
C SER A 128 -5.28 6.54 -20.40
N ASP A 129 -4.54 6.61 -21.50
CA ASP A 129 -3.22 7.23 -21.52
C ASP A 129 -3.23 8.70 -21.05
N SER A 130 -4.31 9.43 -21.33
CA SER A 130 -4.49 10.80 -20.85
C SER A 130 -4.61 10.85 -19.33
N ARG A 131 -5.33 9.90 -18.72
CA ARG A 131 -5.51 9.83 -17.28
C ARG A 131 -4.25 9.35 -16.58
N LYS A 132 -3.54 8.36 -17.15
CA LYS A 132 -2.22 7.92 -16.66
C LYS A 132 -1.23 9.08 -16.63
N ARG A 133 -1.17 9.89 -17.69
CA ARG A 133 -0.34 11.11 -17.74
C ARG A 133 -0.72 12.16 -16.70
N SER A 134 -2.00 12.38 -16.44
CA SER A 134 -2.47 13.28 -15.36
C SER A 134 -1.95 12.81 -14.00
N ILE A 135 -2.11 11.51 -13.69
CA ILE A 135 -1.64 10.92 -12.43
C ILE A 135 -0.14 11.07 -12.28
N VAL A 136 0.62 10.81 -13.35
CA VAL A 136 2.07 10.97 -13.35
C VAL A 136 2.49 12.42 -13.08
N SER A 137 1.79 13.40 -13.67
CA SER A 137 2.03 14.82 -13.42
C SER A 137 1.76 15.19 -11.96
N GLU A 138 0.62 14.76 -11.41
CA GLU A 138 0.26 14.98 -10.00
C GLU A 138 1.28 14.32 -9.06
N ALA A 139 1.72 13.10 -9.38
CA ALA A 139 2.73 12.38 -8.62
C ALA A 139 4.09 13.09 -8.64
N ARG A 140 4.44 13.73 -9.76
CA ARG A 140 5.67 14.53 -9.89
C ARG A 140 5.63 15.75 -8.98
N GLU A 141 4.53 16.49 -8.97
CA GLU A 141 4.36 17.65 -8.08
C GLU A 141 4.50 17.23 -6.60
N ALA A 142 3.88 16.11 -6.23
CA ALA A 142 4.01 15.55 -4.88
C ALA A 142 5.46 15.12 -4.59
N TYR A 143 6.14 14.47 -5.53
CA TYR A 143 7.54 14.06 -5.41
C TYR A 143 8.49 15.26 -5.26
N GLU A 144 8.23 16.35 -5.97
CA GLU A 144 8.97 17.61 -5.85
C GLU A 144 8.81 18.26 -4.46
N ALA A 145 7.68 18.04 -3.78
CA ALA A 145 7.49 18.51 -2.41
C ALA A 145 8.25 17.68 -1.36
N LEU A 146 8.71 16.47 -1.69
CA LEU A 146 9.40 15.59 -0.74
C LEU A 146 10.85 16.04 -0.48
N PRO A 147 11.36 15.86 0.75
CA PRO A 147 12.79 15.93 1.07
C PRO A 147 13.64 14.97 0.23
N ALA A 148 14.94 15.27 0.07
CA ALA A 148 15.86 14.47 -0.75
C ALA A 148 15.90 12.98 -0.36
N GLU A 149 15.88 12.70 0.94
CA GLU A 149 15.94 11.34 1.49
C GLU A 149 14.66 10.57 1.16
N GLU A 150 13.49 11.19 1.35
CA GLU A 150 12.18 10.60 1.04
C GLU A 150 12.01 10.36 -0.46
N ARG A 151 12.55 11.25 -1.31
CA ARG A 151 12.59 11.04 -2.76
C ARG A 151 13.36 9.77 -3.13
N GLN A 152 14.52 9.55 -2.54
CA GLN A 152 15.32 8.33 -2.79
C GLN A 152 14.59 7.07 -2.34
N GLN A 153 13.93 7.13 -1.18
CA GLN A 153 13.11 6.02 -0.68
C GLN A 153 11.95 5.71 -1.63
N MET A 154 11.23 6.72 -2.11
CA MET A 154 10.13 6.56 -3.06
C MET A 154 10.61 5.88 -4.36
N ILE A 155 11.74 6.31 -4.92
CA ILE A 155 12.34 5.69 -6.11
C ILE A 155 12.69 4.21 -5.84
N ALA A 156 13.27 3.90 -4.68
CA ALA A 156 13.59 2.53 -4.30
C ALA A 156 12.33 1.66 -4.19
N VAL A 157 11.24 2.19 -3.61
CA VAL A 157 9.95 1.50 -3.50
C VAL A 157 9.36 1.22 -4.88
N LEU A 158 9.33 2.21 -5.77
CA LEU A 158 8.85 2.03 -7.15
C LEU A 158 9.67 0.98 -7.91
N HIS A 159 11.00 0.96 -7.72
CA HIS A 159 11.86 -0.07 -8.31
C HIS A 159 11.65 -1.47 -7.73
N SER A 160 11.24 -1.57 -6.46
CA SER A 160 11.02 -2.87 -5.82
C SER A 160 9.80 -3.61 -6.34
N GLY A 161 8.86 -2.91 -6.99
CA GLY A 161 7.62 -3.49 -7.53
C GLY A 161 6.66 -3.99 -6.45
N VAL A 162 6.88 -3.64 -5.18
CA VAL A 162 6.04 -4.09 -4.05
C VAL A 162 4.73 -3.32 -3.98
N VAL A 163 4.69 -2.11 -4.56
CA VAL A 163 3.45 -1.33 -4.65
C VAL A 163 2.55 -1.88 -5.75
N PRO A 164 1.22 -1.93 -5.55
CA PRO A 164 0.26 -2.46 -6.52
C PRO A 164 -0.02 -1.46 -7.65
N ILE A 165 1.04 -0.96 -8.28
CA ILE A 165 1.00 -0.01 -9.39
C ILE A 165 1.38 -0.77 -10.67
N PRO A 166 0.60 -0.66 -11.75
CA PRO A 166 0.97 -1.22 -13.04
C PRO A 166 2.36 -0.78 -13.50
N ARG A 167 3.05 -1.69 -14.18
CA ARG A 167 4.46 -1.48 -14.59
C ARG A 167 4.62 -0.28 -15.52
N ASP A 168 3.71 -0.11 -16.46
CA ASP A 168 3.70 1.01 -17.41
C ASP A 168 3.57 2.36 -16.68
N LEU A 169 2.67 2.44 -15.69
CA LEU A 169 2.49 3.64 -14.88
C LEU A 169 3.73 3.93 -14.01
N THR A 170 4.32 2.89 -13.42
CA THR A 170 5.56 2.99 -12.66
C THR A 170 6.70 3.51 -13.53
N GLU A 171 6.86 2.98 -14.74
CA GLU A 171 7.90 3.42 -15.69
C GLU A 171 7.69 4.89 -16.10
N MET A 172 6.44 5.33 -16.35
CA MET A 172 6.12 6.73 -16.61
C MET A 172 6.52 7.65 -15.44
N MET A 173 6.19 7.26 -14.20
CA MET A 173 6.57 8.03 -13.00
C MET A 173 8.09 8.13 -12.85
N LEU A 174 8.81 7.01 -13.00
CA LEU A 174 10.26 6.97 -12.88
C LEU A 174 10.96 7.84 -13.94
N VAL A 175 10.41 7.92 -15.16
CA VAL A 175 10.94 8.81 -16.21
C VAL A 175 10.76 10.28 -15.81
N GLU A 176 9.59 10.68 -15.34
CA GLU A 176 9.32 12.06 -14.92
C GLU A 176 10.15 12.48 -13.71
N PHE A 177 10.33 11.58 -12.74
CA PHE A 177 11.07 11.88 -11.51
C PHE A 177 12.57 12.12 -11.77
N ARG A 178 13.14 11.55 -12.84
CA ARG A 178 14.53 11.82 -13.26
C ARG A 178 14.73 13.26 -13.75
N GLY A 179 13.67 13.90 -14.23
CA GLY A 179 13.69 15.30 -14.67
C GLY A 179 13.70 16.31 -13.51
N VAL A 180 13.47 15.86 -12.28
CA VAL A 180 13.38 16.71 -11.10
C VAL A 180 14.78 17.01 -10.54
N PRO A 181 15.21 18.28 -10.47
CA PRO A 181 16.50 18.63 -9.90
C PRO A 181 16.56 18.29 -8.40
N ALA A 182 17.76 17.90 -7.95
CA ALA A 182 18.01 17.66 -6.53
C ALA A 182 17.69 18.92 -5.72
N PRO A 183 17.00 18.81 -4.57
CA PRO A 183 16.75 19.97 -3.74
C PRO A 183 18.09 20.53 -3.24
N PRO A 184 18.21 21.85 -3.05
CA PRO A 184 19.44 22.45 -2.55
C PRO A 184 19.81 21.85 -1.18
N PRO A 185 21.11 21.68 -0.89
CA PRO A 185 21.54 21.16 0.39
C PRO A 185 21.00 22.05 1.53
N PRO A 186 20.68 21.46 2.71
CA PRO A 186 20.22 22.24 3.84
C PRO A 186 21.25 23.31 4.18
N THR A 187 20.79 24.56 4.26
CA THR A 187 21.64 25.68 4.67
C THR A 187 22.18 25.35 6.07
N PRO A 188 23.50 25.31 6.28
CA PRO A 188 24.04 25.02 7.61
C PRO A 188 23.52 26.04 8.60
N ASP A 189 22.94 25.54 9.70
CA ASP A 189 22.46 26.40 10.78
C ASP A 189 23.60 27.34 11.23
N PRO A 190 23.32 28.64 11.44
CA PRO A 190 24.32 29.55 11.95
C PRO A 190 24.81 29.01 13.30
N VAL A 191 26.10 28.64 13.36
CA VAL A 191 26.76 28.23 14.60
C VAL A 191 26.64 29.39 15.59
N VAL A 192 25.71 29.29 16.52
CA VAL A 192 25.59 30.23 17.63
C VAL A 192 26.69 29.87 18.61
N THR A 193 27.87 30.48 18.41
CA THR A 193 28.96 30.46 19.38
C THR A 193 28.46 31.16 20.64
N ARG A 194 28.34 30.41 21.74
CA ARG A 194 28.15 30.95 23.10
C ARG A 194 29.42 30.77 23.91
#